data_AF-A0A2G3A5L7-F1
#
_entry.id   AF-A0A2G3A5L7-F1
#
_cell.length_a   1.000
_cell.length_b   1.000
_cell.length_c   1.000
_cell.angle_alpha   90.00
_cell.angle_beta   90.00
_cell.angle_gamma   90.00
#
_symmetry.space_group_name_H-M   'P 1'
#
loop_
_entity.id
_entity.type
_entity.pdbx_description
1 polymer ?
#
loop_
_entity_poly.entity_id
_entity_poly.type
_entity_poly.pdbx_seq_one_letter_code
_entity_poly.pdbx_strand_id
1 'polypeptide(L)'
;MQLKKINIAIFPARYNDKYYTDSIASGDFTRLAYYNDICVGSIAYRLKKKEGGPLRVYTMTLGVLAPYRGLGTGIKLLNHVLDLCAKQNMSDIYLHVHICTFITFTPTVCMME
;
A
#
# COMPACT_ATOMS: atom_id res chain seq x y z
N MET A 1 -8.08 -8.76 -13.19
CA MET A 1 -7.08 -7.95 -12.45
C MET A 1 -6.36 -8.80 -11.41
N GLN A 2 -5.02 -8.80 -11.41
CA GLN A 2 -4.21 -9.47 -10.39
C GLN A 2 -4.42 -8.88 -8.98
N LEU A 3 -4.61 -7.56 -8.87
CA LEU A 3 -4.93 -6.87 -7.61
C LEU A 3 -6.17 -7.41 -6.89
N LYS A 4 -7.22 -7.81 -7.63
CA LYS A 4 -8.43 -8.40 -7.04
C LYS A 4 -8.15 -9.77 -6.41
N LYS A 5 -7.32 -10.58 -7.09
CA LYS A 5 -6.91 -11.90 -6.58
C LYS A 5 -6.04 -11.77 -5.33
N ILE A 6 -5.07 -10.85 -5.34
CA ILE A 6 -4.17 -10.65 -4.19
C ILE A 6 -4.94 -10.12 -2.97
N ASN A 7 -5.86 -9.19 -3.17
CA ASN A 7 -6.65 -8.63 -2.08
C ASN A 7 -7.55 -9.69 -1.42
N ILE A 8 -8.17 -10.58 -2.21
CA ILE A 8 -8.98 -11.69 -1.68
C ILE A 8 -8.11 -12.69 -0.90
N ALA A 9 -6.86 -12.91 -1.33
CA ALA A 9 -5.94 -13.83 -0.65
C ALA A 9 -5.35 -13.25 0.64
N ILE A 10 -5.13 -11.94 0.71
CA ILE A 10 -4.46 -11.27 1.83
C ILE A 10 -5.47 -10.73 2.86
N PHE A 11 -6.58 -10.15 2.40
CA PHE A 11 -7.54 -9.48 3.26
C PHE A 11 -8.84 -10.28 3.33
N PRO A 12 -9.40 -10.50 4.54
CA PRO A 12 -10.70 -11.14 4.70
C PRO A 12 -11.85 -10.25 4.19
N ALA A 13 -11.64 -8.93 4.15
CA ALA A 13 -12.62 -7.96 3.67
C ALA A 13 -12.67 -7.91 2.13
N ARG A 14 -13.87 -7.96 1.56
CA ARG A 14 -14.07 -7.76 0.12
C ARG A 14 -14.16 -6.27 -0.20
N TYR A 15 -13.21 -5.78 -0.99
CA TYR A 15 -13.23 -4.42 -1.52
C TYR A 15 -14.18 -4.31 -2.72
N ASN A 16 -14.93 -3.20 -2.78
CA ASN A 16 -15.89 -2.90 -3.85
C ASN A 16 -15.19 -2.45 -5.14
N ASP A 17 -15.88 -2.47 -6.29
CA ASP A 17 -15.29 -2.15 -7.59
C ASP A 17 -14.75 -0.70 -7.66
N LYS A 18 -15.36 0.23 -6.92
CA LYS A 18 -14.86 1.61 -6.77
C LYS A 18 -13.42 1.68 -6.27
N TYR A 19 -13.02 0.79 -5.36
CA TYR A 19 -11.64 0.72 -4.88
C TYR A 19 -10.66 0.41 -6.02
N TYR A 20 -11.03 -0.50 -6.93
CA TYR A 20 -10.15 -0.87 -8.04
C TYR A 20 -10.07 0.25 -9.07
N THR A 21 -11.17 0.96 -9.32
CA THR A 21 -11.17 2.17 -10.16
C THR A 21 -10.28 3.26 -9.58
N ASP A 22 -10.39 3.53 -8.27
CA ASP A 22 -9.56 4.51 -7.56
C ASP A 22 -8.07 4.10 -7.57
N SER A 23 -7.78 2.80 -7.44
CA SER A 23 -6.41 2.26 -7.48
C SER A 23 -5.77 2.42 -8.86
N ILE A 24 -6.55 2.21 -9.94
CA ILE A 24 -6.09 2.43 -11.31
C ILE A 24 -5.87 3.92 -11.59
N ALA A 25 -6.79 4.78 -11.13
CA ALA A 25 -6.69 6.22 -11.27
C ALA A 25 -5.45 6.81 -10.56
N SER A 26 -4.98 6.14 -9.51
CA SER A 26 -3.79 6.55 -8.75
C SER A 26 -2.47 6.17 -9.44
N GLY A 27 -2.52 5.45 -10.58
CA GLY A 27 -1.38 5.25 -11.48
C GLY A 27 -0.11 4.79 -10.75
N ASP A 28 0.91 5.65 -10.78
CA ASP A 28 2.26 5.39 -10.26
C ASP A 28 2.31 5.04 -8.76
N PHE A 29 1.30 5.44 -7.99
CA PHE A 29 1.23 5.11 -6.57
C PHE A 29 0.77 3.66 -6.32
N THR A 30 0.00 3.07 -7.25
CA THR A 30 -0.46 1.69 -7.11
C THR A 30 0.56 0.74 -7.76
N ARG A 31 1.19 -0.10 -6.95
CA ARG A 31 2.22 -1.04 -7.41
C ARG A 31 1.92 -2.47 -6.99
N LEU A 32 2.29 -3.39 -7.87
CA LEU A 32 2.29 -4.82 -7.62
C LEU A 32 3.74 -5.27 -7.38
N ALA A 33 3.94 -6.14 -6.40
CA ALA A 33 5.22 -6.81 -6.18
C ALA A 33 5.21 -8.17 -6.86
N TYR A 34 6.25 -8.42 -7.65
CA TYR A 34 6.49 -9.71 -8.28
C TYR A 34 7.73 -10.35 -7.68
N TYR A 35 7.66 -11.66 -7.47
CA TYR A 35 8.77 -12.49 -7.03
C TYR A 35 8.73 -13.77 -7.88
N ASN A 36 9.79 -14.04 -8.64
CA ASN A 36 9.85 -15.13 -9.63
C ASN A 36 8.61 -15.18 -10.53
N ASP A 37 8.27 -14.06 -11.16
CA ASP A 37 7.10 -13.89 -12.05
C ASP A 37 5.72 -14.09 -11.40
N ILE A 38 5.67 -14.34 -10.09
CA ILE A 38 4.43 -14.49 -9.32
C ILE A 38 4.12 -13.15 -8.63
N CYS A 39 2.88 -12.69 -8.75
CA CYS A 39 2.39 -11.54 -8.00
C CYS A 39 2.24 -11.94 -6.51
N VAL A 40 3.10 -11.38 -5.65
CA VAL A 40 3.19 -11.77 -4.24
C VAL A 40 2.69 -10.70 -3.27
N GLY A 41 2.43 -9.49 -3.76
CA GLY A 41 1.94 -8.41 -2.94
C GLY A 41 1.48 -7.23 -3.77
N SER A 42 0.85 -6.28 -3.09
CA SER A 42 0.38 -5.05 -3.70
C SER A 42 0.33 -3.93 -2.69
N ILE A 43 0.52 -2.73 -3.18
CA ILE A 43 0.29 -1.49 -2.46
C ILE A 43 -0.60 -0.60 -3.31
N ALA A 44 -1.66 -0.06 -2.73
CA ALA A 44 -2.59 0.84 -3.40
C ALA A 44 -2.81 2.07 -2.54
N TYR A 45 -2.70 3.23 -3.16
CA TYR A 45 -2.92 4.52 -2.52
C TYR A 45 -4.02 5.26 -3.25
N ARG A 46 -4.54 6.28 -2.58
CA ARG A 46 -5.44 7.27 -3.12
C ARG A 46 -4.94 8.65 -2.75
N LEU A 47 -4.78 9.49 -3.76
CA LEU A 47 -4.50 10.90 -3.56
C LEU A 47 -5.77 11.61 -3.09
N LYS A 48 -5.66 12.34 -1.98
CA LYS A 48 -6.71 13.25 -1.50
C LYS A 48 -6.14 14.66 -1.49
N LYS A 49 -6.65 15.49 -2.40
CA LYS A 49 -6.42 16.93 -2.38
C LYS A 49 -7.49 17.57 -1.50
N LYS A 50 -7.10 18.20 -0.40
CA LYS A 50 -8.02 19.01 0.41
C LYS A 50 -8.17 20.37 -0.29
N GLU A 51 -9.38 20.92 -0.38
CA GLU A 51 -9.58 22.28 -0.90
C GLU A 51 -8.74 23.27 -0.07
N GLY A 52 -7.76 23.92 -0.73
CA GLY A 52 -6.84 24.86 -0.08
C GLY A 52 -5.75 24.26 0.81
N GLY A 53 -5.61 22.93 0.88
CA GLY A 53 -4.64 22.26 1.76
C GLY A 53 -3.57 21.44 1.01
N PRO A 54 -2.53 20.97 1.73
CA PRO A 54 -1.49 20.13 1.15
C PRO A 54 -2.06 18.80 0.63
N LEU A 55 -1.39 18.24 -0.38
CA LEU A 55 -1.76 16.96 -0.96
C LEU A 55 -1.47 15.84 0.04
N ARG A 56 -2.49 15.01 0.33
CA ARG A 56 -2.39 13.91 1.29
C ARG A 56 -2.51 12.58 0.59
N VAL A 57 -1.66 11.64 1.00
CA VAL A 57 -1.62 10.30 0.45
C VAL A 57 -2.30 9.35 1.41
N TYR A 58 -3.40 8.74 0.96
CA TYR A 58 -4.12 7.75 1.75
C TYR A 58 -3.76 6.35 1.25
N THR A 59 -3.11 5.56 2.09
CA THR A 59 -2.81 4.15 1.82
C THR A 59 -4.08 3.34 1.99
N MET A 60 -4.62 2.82 0.90
CA MET A 60 -5.86 2.03 0.93
C MET A 60 -5.57 0.60 1.36
N THR A 61 -4.54 -0.03 0.78
CA THR A 61 -4.12 -1.39 1.10
C THR A 61 -2.62 -1.54 0.96
N LEU A 62 -2.01 -2.25 1.89
CA LEU A 62 -0.64 -2.75 1.81
C LEU A 62 -0.67 -4.20 2.24
N GLY A 63 -0.24 -5.09 1.36
CA GLY A 63 -0.30 -6.52 1.62
C GLY A 63 0.75 -7.30 0.86
N VAL A 64 1.32 -8.29 1.55
CA VAL A 64 2.15 -9.34 0.95
C VAL A 64 1.59 -10.70 1.39
N LEU A 65 1.57 -11.65 0.46
CA LEU A 65 1.20 -13.05 0.72
C LEU A 65 2.06 -13.60 1.86
N ALA A 66 1.42 -14.34 2.78
CA ALA A 66 2.06 -14.93 3.95
C ALA A 66 3.42 -15.63 3.68
N PRO A 67 3.57 -16.50 2.65
CA PRO A 67 4.85 -17.18 2.38
C PRO A 67 5.98 -16.24 1.93
N TYR A 68 5.68 -15.01 1.52
CA TYR A 68 6.67 -14.03 1.04
C TYR A 68 6.89 -12.88 2.05
N ARG A 69 6.34 -12.99 3.26
CA ARG A 69 6.61 -12.06 4.37
C ARG A 69 8.01 -12.33 4.92
N GLY A 70 8.65 -11.30 5.46
CA GLY A 70 10.04 -11.39 5.97
C GLY A 70 11.14 -11.31 4.90
N LEU A 71 10.79 -11.29 3.61
CA LEU A 71 11.76 -11.18 2.49
C LEU A 71 12.04 -9.72 2.06
N GLY A 72 11.55 -8.74 2.80
CA GLY A 72 11.72 -7.31 2.49
C GLY A 72 10.84 -6.78 1.35
N THR A 73 9.94 -7.59 0.76
CA THR A 73 9.04 -7.17 -0.32
C THR A 73 8.12 -6.01 0.09
N GLY A 74 7.58 -6.05 1.32
CA GLY A 74 6.74 -4.97 1.84
C GLY A 74 7.49 -3.66 2.02
N ILE A 75 8.74 -3.73 2.50
CA ILE A 75 9.63 -2.56 2.66
C ILE A 75 9.96 -1.95 1.29
N LYS A 76 10.25 -2.78 0.27
CA LYS A 76 10.50 -2.29 -1.09
C LYS A 76 9.28 -1.56 -1.67
N LEU A 77 8.08 -2.09 -1.47
CA LEU A 77 6.84 -1.43 -1.90
C LEU A 77 6.64 -0.09 -1.18
N LEU A 78 6.87 -0.05 0.13
CA LEU A 78 6.72 1.16 0.93
C LEU A 78 7.76 2.22 0.55
N ASN A 79 9.03 1.84 0.42
CA ASN A 79 10.12 2.74 0.02
C ASN A 79 9.89 3.36 -1.35
N HIS A 80 9.31 2.61 -2.30
CA HIS A 80 8.95 3.16 -3.61
C HIS A 80 7.98 4.33 -3.49
N VAL A 81 6.99 4.23 -2.61
CA VAL A 81 6.01 5.32 -2.44
C VAL A 81 6.58 6.45 -1.61
N LEU A 82 7.41 6.17 -0.61
CA LEU A 82 8.12 7.22 0.12
C LEU A 82 8.99 8.07 -0.82
N ASP A 83 9.70 7.44 -1.77
CA ASP A 83 10.48 8.14 -2.80
C ASP A 83 9.60 8.99 -3.72
N LEU A 84 8.43 8.49 -4.13
CA LEU A 84 7.46 9.26 -4.92
C LEU A 84 6.89 10.44 -4.14
N CYS A 85 6.58 10.26 -2.85
CA CYS A 85 6.09 11.32 -1.98
C CYS A 85 7.16 12.41 -1.78
N ALA A 86 8.43 12.01 -1.60
CA ALA A 86 9.55 12.94 -1.49
C ALA A 86 9.72 13.78 -2.76
N LYS A 87 9.59 13.17 -3.94
CA LYS A 87 9.65 13.87 -5.24
C LYS A 87 8.50 14.86 -5.44
N GLN A 88 7.31 14.52 -4.95
CA GLN A 88 6.10 15.32 -5.12
C GLN A 88 5.86 16.31 -3.95
N ASN A 89 6.79 16.39 -2.99
CA ASN A 89 6.71 17.23 -1.80
C ASN A 89 5.39 17.05 -1.00
N MET A 90 4.95 15.80 -0.87
CA MET A 90 3.72 15.47 -0.14
C MET A 90 4.03 15.33 1.35
N SER A 91 3.25 16.02 2.18
CA SER A 91 3.55 16.21 3.61
C SER A 91 3.10 15.05 4.48
N ASP A 92 1.96 14.43 4.15
CA ASP A 92 1.28 13.50 5.06
C ASP A 92 0.90 12.19 4.35
N ILE A 93 1.30 11.05 4.95
CA ILE A 93 0.88 9.70 4.55
C ILE A 93 0.03 9.11 5.66
N TYR A 94 -1.21 8.72 5.33
CA TYR A 94 -2.14 8.09 6.26
C TYR A 94 -2.33 6.61 5.88
N LEU A 95 -2.40 5.74 6.88
CA LEU A 95 -2.75 4.34 6.73
C LEU A 95 -3.67 3.95 7.88
N HIS A 96 -4.79 3.29 7.57
CA HIS A 96 -5.56 2.57 8.58
C HIS A 96 -5.12 1.12 8.61
N VAL A 97 -4.66 0.66 9.77
CA VAL A 97 -4.37 -0.76 10.02
C VAL A 97 -5.41 -1.30 10.98
N HIS A 98 -5.95 -2.48 10.67
CA HIS A 98 -6.83 -3.18 11.60
C HIS A 98 -6.01 -3.70 12.77
N ILE A 99 -6.43 -3.47 14.02
CA ILE A 99 -5.73 -3.91 15.24
C ILE A 99 -5.47 -5.42 15.28
N CYS A 100 -6.33 -6.23 14.67
CA CYS A 100 -6.16 -7.68 14.57
C CYS A 100 -5.29 -8.13 13.37
N THR A 101 -4.73 -7.19 12.60
CA THR A 101 -3.76 -7.55 11.56
C THR A 101 -2.51 -8.04 12.27
N PHE A 102 -2.09 -9.28 12.04
CA PHE A 102 -0.78 -9.77 12.47
C PHE A 102 0.29 -9.01 11.65
N ILE A 103 0.70 -7.85 12.13
CA ILE A 103 1.73 -7.02 11.52
C ILE A 103 3.07 -7.62 11.96
N THR A 104 3.70 -8.44 11.11
CA THR A 104 5.12 -8.79 11.29
C THR A 104 5.98 -7.62 10.81
N PHE A 105 5.93 -6.49 11.52
CA PHE A 105 6.99 -5.49 11.43
C PHE A 105 8.03 -5.89 12.46
N THR A 106 9.23 -6.26 12.02
CA THR A 106 10.39 -6.18 12.89
C THR A 106 10.47 -4.75 13.45
N PRO A 107 10.75 -4.55 14.75
CA PRO A 107 10.43 -3.33 15.50
C PRO A 107 11.20 -2.05 15.12
N THR A 108 11.82 -1.97 13.95
CA THR A 108 12.76 -0.89 13.61
C THR A 108 12.11 0.35 12.97
N VAL A 109 10.82 0.34 12.62
CA VAL A 109 10.19 1.45 11.86
C VAL A 109 8.92 2.00 12.55
N CYS A 110 8.75 1.74 13.85
CA CYS A 110 7.65 2.33 14.63
C CYS A 110 8.22 3.26 15.70
N MET A 111 8.92 4.32 15.26
CA MET A 111 9.16 5.54 16.04
C MET A 111 9.67 6.61 15.08
N MET A 112 8.75 7.43 14.59
CA MET A 112 9.01 8.80 14.18
C MET A 112 7.84 9.60 14.75
N GLU A 113 7.98 9.94 16.04
CA GLU A 113 7.48 11.20 16.59
C GLU A 113 8.54 12.28 16.31
#